data_AF-A0A9P7FZJ5-F1
#
_entry.id   AF-A0A9P7FZJ5-F1
#
_cell.length_a   1.000
_cell.length_b   1.000
_cell.length_c   1.000
_cell.angle_alpha   90.00
_cell.angle_beta   90.00
_cell.angle_gamma   90.00
#
_symmetry.space_group_name_H-M   'P 1'
#
loop_
_entity.id
_entity.type
_entity.pdbx_description
1 polymer ?
#
loop_
_entity_poly.entity_id
_entity_poly.type
_entity_poly.pdbx_seq_one_letter_code
_entity_poly.pdbx_strand_id
1 'polypeptide(L)'
;MSASPGKSHFWVWFHFGIVSGAIRSRAAPPTFVGDTVHFQWGGRKEGEGETTFDNDNTGRITFLGDGKIRRKMRWMGSLFEFVGKKVAGDNVVRSNVIGSWKEEYRGINSRTYEAARVARWPSGYYVGDERDDITSNSDTETQSD
;
A
#
# COMPACT_ATOMS: atom_id res chain seq x y z
N MET A 1 -16.56 -11.40 21.88
CA MET A 1 -16.12 -11.56 20.47
C MET A 1 -16.92 -10.57 19.63
N SER A 2 -16.30 -9.52 19.10
CA SER A 2 -17.01 -8.51 18.29
C SER A 2 -16.88 -8.87 16.82
N ALA A 3 -18.00 -9.22 16.19
CA ALA A 3 -18.08 -9.38 14.75
C ALA A 3 -18.16 -7.99 14.11
N SER A 4 -17.14 -7.60 13.34
CA SER A 4 -17.17 -6.36 12.55
C SER A 4 -18.16 -6.52 11.39
N PRO A 5 -19.20 -5.66 11.28
CA PRO A 5 -20.19 -5.77 10.22
C PRO A 5 -19.65 -5.17 8.91
N GLY A 6 -19.43 -6.05 7.93
CA GLY A 6 -19.74 -5.79 6.51
C GLY A 6 -19.03 -4.62 5.81
N LYS A 7 -17.81 -4.86 5.33
CA LYS A 7 -17.43 -4.80 3.90
C LYS A 7 -15.91 -5.02 3.78
N SER A 8 -15.52 -6.13 3.17
CA SER A 8 -14.12 -6.55 3.02
C SER A 8 -13.36 -5.58 2.12
N HIS A 9 -12.22 -5.08 2.58
CA HIS A 9 -11.28 -4.35 1.72
C HIS A 9 -10.91 -5.24 0.52
N PHE A 10 -10.95 -4.68 -0.70
CA PHE A 10 -10.26 -5.30 -1.84
C PHE A 10 -8.77 -4.97 -1.81
N TRP A 11 -8.01 -5.89 -2.40
CA TRP A 11 -6.56 -5.87 -2.50
C TRP A 11 -6.15 -5.91 -3.97
N VAL A 12 -5.09 -5.18 -4.32
CA VAL A 12 -4.51 -5.19 -5.66
C VAL A 12 -3.01 -5.24 -5.52
N TRP A 13 -2.37 -6.15 -6.24
CA TRP A 13 -0.93 -6.10 -6.46
C TRP A 13 -0.63 -5.35 -7.76
N PHE A 14 0.46 -4.60 -7.81
CA PHE A 14 0.87 -3.83 -8.97
C PHE A 14 2.38 -3.88 -9.19
N HIS A 15 2.78 -3.64 -10.45
CA HIS A 15 4.16 -3.45 -10.85
C HIS A 15 4.23 -2.39 -11.95
N PHE A 16 4.78 -1.22 -11.62
CA PHE A 16 4.90 -0.07 -12.54
C PHE A 16 6.31 0.08 -13.12
N GLY A 17 7.16 -0.94 -13.01
CA GLY A 17 8.52 -0.94 -13.57
C GLY A 17 9.55 -0.35 -12.62
N ILE A 18 9.26 0.83 -12.03
CA ILE A 18 10.13 1.46 -11.02
C ILE A 18 9.71 1.16 -9.59
N VAL A 19 8.47 0.72 -9.40
CA VAL A 19 7.89 0.41 -8.10
C VAL A 19 6.88 -0.72 -8.24
N SER A 20 6.95 -1.68 -7.33
CA SER A 20 5.98 -2.78 -7.19
C SER A 20 5.43 -2.82 -5.78
N GLY A 21 4.26 -3.42 -5.58
CA GLY A 21 3.69 -3.56 -4.25
C GLY A 21 2.20 -3.85 -4.21
N ALA A 22 1.60 -3.54 -3.06
CA ALA A 22 0.22 -3.86 -2.75
C ALA A 22 -0.60 -2.61 -2.39
N ILE A 23 -1.86 -2.62 -2.83
CA ILE A 23 -2.87 -1.62 -2.55
C ILE A 23 -3.94 -2.25 -1.65
N ARG A 24 -4.31 -1.52 -0.60
CA ARG A 24 -5.45 -1.82 0.27
C ARG A 24 -6.47 -0.69 0.16
N SER A 25 -7.68 -1.02 -0.30
CA SER A 25 -8.81 -0.09 -0.27
C SER A 25 -9.14 0.36 1.16
N ARG A 26 -9.58 1.61 1.33
CA ARG A 26 -10.06 2.15 2.61
C ARG A 26 -11.56 1.91 2.82
N ALA A 27 -12.27 1.56 1.77
CA ALA A 27 -13.69 1.29 1.78
C ALA A 27 -13.98 -0.04 1.08
N ALA A 28 -15.26 -0.37 1.03
CA ALA A 28 -15.76 -1.51 0.29
C ALA A 28 -15.40 -1.47 -1.21
N PRO A 29 -15.47 -2.62 -1.89
CA PRO A 29 -15.40 -2.66 -3.34
C PRO A 29 -16.49 -1.80 -3.98
N PRO A 30 -16.22 -1.19 -5.15
CA PRO A 30 -17.22 -0.45 -5.90
C PRO A 30 -18.39 -1.38 -6.30
N THR A 31 -19.59 -0.83 -6.36
CA THR A 31 -20.78 -1.56 -6.80
C THR A 31 -21.32 -1.07 -8.13
N PHE A 32 -20.98 0.16 -8.52
CA PHE A 32 -21.43 0.80 -9.76
C PHE A 32 -20.27 1.31 -10.61
N VAL A 33 -20.55 1.47 -11.91
CA VAL A 33 -19.65 2.18 -12.81
C VAL A 33 -19.62 3.66 -12.44
N GLY A 34 -18.43 4.25 -12.40
CA GLY A 34 -18.17 5.60 -11.91
C GLY A 34 -17.78 5.65 -10.44
N ASP A 35 -17.98 4.56 -9.68
CA ASP A 35 -17.60 4.51 -8.28
C ASP A 35 -16.09 4.71 -8.13
N THR A 36 -15.75 5.49 -7.11
CA THR A 36 -14.36 5.82 -6.76
C THR A 36 -14.05 5.28 -5.39
N VAL A 37 -12.98 4.49 -5.30
CA VAL A 37 -12.50 3.95 -4.03
C VAL A 37 -11.14 4.53 -3.67
N HIS A 38 -11.05 5.07 -2.46
CA HIS A 38 -9.80 5.51 -1.86
C HIS A 38 -9.00 4.33 -1.33
N PHE A 39 -7.68 4.44 -1.37
CA PHE A 39 -6.78 3.38 -0.91
C PHE A 39 -5.49 3.92 -0.33
N GLN A 40 -4.81 3.05 0.42
CA GLN A 40 -3.40 3.16 0.76
C GLN A 40 -2.60 2.12 0.00
N TRP A 41 -1.32 2.39 -0.18
CA TRP A 41 -0.42 1.48 -0.87
C TRP A 41 0.94 1.45 -0.18
N GLY A 42 1.60 0.30 -0.27
CA GLY A 42 2.97 0.10 0.16
C GLY A 42 3.71 -0.64 -0.94
N GLY A 43 4.96 -0.30 -1.16
CA GLY A 43 5.73 -0.92 -2.24
C GLY A 43 7.24 -0.94 -2.02
N ARG A 44 7.95 -1.41 -3.03
CA ARG A 44 9.40 -1.48 -3.10
C ARG A 44 9.85 -0.82 -4.40
N LYS A 45 10.86 0.04 -4.31
CA LYS A 45 11.53 0.62 -5.49
C LYS A 45 12.37 -0.47 -6.14
N GLU A 46 12.21 -0.62 -7.45
CA GLU A 46 13.06 -1.51 -8.24
C GLU A 46 14.47 -0.91 -8.36
N GLY A 47 15.51 -1.74 -8.26
CA GLY A 47 16.92 -1.32 -8.32
C GLY A 47 17.58 -1.13 -6.95
N GLU A 48 17.08 -0.23 -6.11
CA GLU A 48 17.69 0.10 -4.82
C GLU A 48 17.17 -0.76 -3.64
N GLY A 49 16.03 -1.44 -3.85
CA GLY A 49 15.41 -2.31 -2.84
C GLY A 49 14.81 -1.55 -1.65
N GLU A 50 14.68 -0.23 -1.74
CA GLU A 50 14.05 0.59 -0.71
C GLU A 50 12.53 0.35 -0.68
N THR A 51 11.99 0.18 0.53
CA THR A 51 10.54 0.15 0.71
C THR A 51 9.98 1.57 0.78
N THR A 52 8.77 1.75 0.28
CA THR A 52 8.02 3.00 0.40
C THR A 52 6.69 2.73 1.09
N PHE A 53 6.53 3.35 2.25
CA PHE A 53 5.34 3.32 3.08
C PHE A 53 5.33 4.66 3.80
N ASP A 54 4.37 5.50 3.48
CA ASP A 54 4.18 6.75 4.17
C ASP A 54 2.67 7.03 4.21
N ASN A 55 2.24 7.88 5.12
CA ASN A 55 0.86 8.38 5.18
C ASN A 55 0.45 9.06 3.88
N ASP A 56 1.42 9.56 3.11
CA ASP A 56 1.22 10.17 1.81
C ASP A 56 1.04 9.15 0.67
N ASN A 57 1.36 7.86 0.89
CA ASN A 57 1.16 6.77 -0.06
C ASN A 57 -0.33 6.38 -0.15
N THR A 58 -1.09 7.26 -0.79
CA THR A 58 -2.53 7.16 -0.92
C THR A 58 -2.96 7.32 -2.37
N GLY A 59 -4.20 6.97 -2.66
CA GLY A 59 -4.75 7.21 -3.98
C GLY A 59 -6.23 6.96 -4.05
N ARG A 60 -6.75 7.09 -5.26
CA ARG A 60 -8.11 6.72 -5.62
C ARG A 60 -8.15 6.03 -6.97
N ILE A 61 -9.08 5.11 -7.12
CA ILE A 61 -9.35 4.45 -8.39
C ILE A 61 -10.84 4.52 -8.68
N THR A 62 -11.14 4.95 -9.89
CA THR A 62 -12.48 5.05 -10.45
C THR A 62 -12.65 3.92 -11.46
N PHE A 63 -13.75 3.18 -11.33
CA PHE A 63 -14.08 2.04 -12.20
C PHE A 63 -14.97 2.53 -13.33
N LEU A 64 -14.49 2.51 -14.57
CA LEU A 64 -15.15 3.16 -15.70
C LEU A 64 -16.03 2.21 -16.53
N GLY A 65 -16.27 0.99 -16.05
CA GLY A 65 -16.95 -0.06 -16.82
C GLY A 65 -16.02 -0.71 -17.86
N ASP A 66 -16.47 -1.79 -18.47
CA ASP A 66 -15.77 -2.51 -19.55
C ASP A 66 -14.30 -2.87 -19.25
N GLY A 67 -14.00 -3.16 -17.98
CA GLY A 67 -12.65 -3.45 -17.53
C GLY A 67 -11.69 -2.26 -17.56
N LYS A 68 -12.19 -1.02 -17.66
CA LYS A 68 -11.39 0.20 -17.64
C LYS A 68 -11.33 0.80 -16.23
N ILE A 69 -10.18 1.36 -15.90
CA ILE A 69 -9.97 2.08 -14.65
C ILE A 69 -9.22 3.39 -14.90
N ARG A 70 -9.47 4.37 -14.06
CA ARG A 70 -8.66 5.59 -13.94
C ARG A 70 -8.16 5.68 -12.52
N ARG A 71 -6.86 5.91 -12.33
CA ARG A 71 -6.23 5.98 -11.01
C ARG A 71 -5.50 7.29 -10.83
N LYS A 72 -5.52 7.79 -9.60
CA LYS A 72 -4.63 8.84 -9.11
C LYS A 72 -3.91 8.31 -7.88
N MET A 73 -2.59 8.40 -7.86
CA MET A 73 -1.76 7.98 -6.73
C MET A 73 -0.84 9.11 -6.33
N ARG A 74 -0.57 9.18 -5.03
CA ARG A 74 0.38 10.09 -4.42
C ARG A 74 1.60 9.29 -3.96
N TRP A 75 2.78 9.84 -4.24
CA TRP A 75 4.07 9.29 -3.86
C TRP A 75 5.08 10.43 -3.78
N MET A 76 5.80 10.53 -2.66
CA MET A 76 6.84 11.56 -2.45
C MET A 76 6.32 12.99 -2.75
N GLY A 77 5.14 13.34 -2.24
CA GLY A 77 4.48 14.64 -2.48
C GLY A 77 3.93 14.85 -3.90
N SER A 78 4.27 13.98 -4.85
CA SER A 78 3.85 14.07 -6.25
C SER A 78 2.55 13.29 -6.50
N LEU A 79 1.68 13.85 -7.35
CA LEU A 79 0.45 13.22 -7.79
C LEU A 79 0.62 12.72 -9.22
N PHE A 80 0.44 11.42 -9.44
CA PHE A 80 0.48 10.81 -10.77
C PHE A 80 -0.86 10.18 -11.12
N GLU A 81 -1.16 10.19 -12.41
CA GLU A 81 -2.40 9.67 -12.96
C GLU A 81 -2.09 8.63 -14.03
N PHE A 82 -2.84 7.54 -14.02
CA PHE A 82 -2.77 6.54 -15.08
C PHE A 82 -4.14 5.93 -15.34
N VAL A 83 -4.30 5.43 -16.56
CA VAL A 83 -5.48 4.70 -17.00
C VAL A 83 -5.09 3.27 -17.32
N GLY A 84 -5.98 2.33 -17.00
CA GLY A 84 -5.79 0.91 -17.26
C GLY A 84 -6.97 0.35 -18.00
N LYS A 85 -6.71 -0.65 -18.84
CA LYS A 85 -7.74 -1.48 -19.47
C LYS A 85 -7.41 -2.93 -19.19
N LYS A 86 -8.42 -3.73 -18.88
CA LYS A 86 -8.30 -5.19 -18.74
C LYS A 86 -7.75 -5.76 -20.04
N VAL A 87 -6.64 -6.50 -19.94
CA VAL A 87 -6.08 -7.28 -21.03
C VAL A 87 -6.85 -8.60 -21.13
N ALA A 88 -7.20 -9.00 -22.35
CA ALA A 88 -7.86 -10.27 -22.60
C ALA A 88 -6.92 -11.45 -22.24
N GLY A 89 -7.41 -12.42 -21.47
CA GLY A 89 -6.64 -13.55 -20.98
C GLY A 89 -7.14 -14.02 -19.61
N ASP A 90 -6.65 -15.18 -19.16
CA ASP A 90 -7.01 -15.80 -17.89
C ASP A 90 -6.25 -15.15 -16.71
N ASN A 91 -6.40 -13.83 -16.58
CA ASN A 91 -5.79 -13.03 -15.51
C ASN A 91 -6.65 -13.07 -14.24
N VAL A 92 -7.13 -14.27 -13.88
CA VAL A 92 -7.96 -14.47 -12.69
C VAL A 92 -7.05 -14.58 -11.47
N VAL A 93 -7.08 -13.54 -10.64
CA VAL A 93 -6.44 -13.55 -9.32
C VAL A 93 -7.21 -14.53 -8.43
N ARG A 94 -6.56 -15.63 -8.05
CA ARG A 94 -7.12 -16.62 -7.12
C ARG A 94 -7.02 -16.10 -5.67
N SER A 95 -7.94 -16.52 -4.80
CA SER A 95 -7.98 -16.05 -3.41
C SER A 95 -6.73 -16.41 -2.59
N ASN A 96 -6.04 -17.49 -2.94
CA ASN A 96 -4.82 -17.95 -2.27
C ASN A 96 -3.64 -16.98 -2.41
N VAL A 97 -3.57 -16.15 -3.46
CA VAL A 97 -2.51 -15.14 -3.62
C VAL A 97 -2.79 -13.85 -2.83
N ILE A 98 -4.03 -13.64 -2.38
CA ILE A 98 -4.37 -12.44 -1.58
C ILE A 98 -3.65 -12.47 -0.22
N GLY A 99 -3.38 -13.67 0.31
CA GLY A 99 -2.62 -13.84 1.55
C GLY A 99 -1.23 -13.21 1.46
N SER A 100 -0.47 -13.53 0.42
CA SER A 100 0.87 -12.99 0.23
C SER A 100 0.88 -11.47 0.01
N TRP A 101 -0.13 -10.91 -0.67
CA TRP A 101 -0.24 -9.45 -0.84
C TRP A 101 -0.49 -8.74 0.48
N LYS A 102 -1.29 -9.33 1.37
CA LYS A 102 -1.54 -8.80 2.71
C LYS A 102 -0.27 -8.85 3.56
N GLU A 103 0.47 -9.96 3.49
CA GLU A 103 1.74 -10.14 4.18
C GLU A 103 2.77 -9.14 3.69
N GLU A 104 2.91 -8.97 2.38
CA GLU A 104 3.78 -7.97 1.77
C GLU A 104 3.42 -6.57 2.26
N TYR A 105 2.16 -6.16 2.15
CA TYR A 105 1.70 -4.85 2.61
C TYR A 105 2.00 -4.60 4.09
N ARG A 106 1.72 -5.59 4.96
CA ARG A 106 1.95 -5.47 6.41
C ARG A 106 3.44 -5.49 6.76
N GLY A 107 4.24 -6.18 5.96
CA GLY A 107 5.68 -6.26 6.08
C GLY A 107 6.40 -5.00 5.62
N ILE A 108 5.74 -4.06 4.96
CA ILE A 108 6.30 -2.78 4.55
C ILE A 108 5.94 -1.74 5.64
N ASN A 109 6.83 -1.57 6.61
CA ASN A 109 6.67 -0.65 7.74
C ASN A 109 8.03 -0.10 8.22
N SER A 110 8.02 0.85 9.17
CA SER A 110 9.24 1.53 9.64
C SER A 110 10.24 0.56 10.24
N ARG A 111 9.77 -0.38 11.07
CA ARG A 111 10.63 -1.38 11.70
C ARG A 111 11.35 -2.27 10.67
N THR A 112 10.64 -2.73 9.64
CA THR A 112 11.26 -3.58 8.60
C THR A 112 12.18 -2.77 7.69
N TYR A 113 11.84 -1.52 7.42
CA TYR A 113 12.73 -0.59 6.72
C TYR A 113 14.01 -0.36 7.50
N GLU A 114 13.92 -0.06 8.80
CA GLU A 114 15.07 0.17 9.68
C GLU A 114 15.97 -1.06 9.79
N ALA A 115 15.38 -2.25 9.98
CA ALA A 115 16.14 -3.50 9.96
C ALA A 115 16.87 -3.71 8.63
N ALA A 116 16.20 -3.45 7.49
CA ALA A 116 16.82 -3.54 6.16
C ALA A 116 17.84 -2.42 5.90
N ARG A 117 17.66 -1.23 6.48
CA ARG A 117 18.58 -0.10 6.41
C ARG A 117 19.86 -0.45 7.15
N VAL A 118 19.78 -0.89 8.40
CA VAL A 118 20.92 -1.29 9.23
C VAL A 118 21.68 -2.46 8.58
N ALA A 119 20.98 -3.44 8.01
CA ALA A 119 21.61 -4.56 7.32
C ALA A 119 22.37 -4.13 6.06
N ARG A 120 21.83 -3.17 5.31
CA ARG A 120 22.49 -2.65 4.10
C ARG A 120 23.61 -1.64 4.46
N TRP A 121 23.41 -0.83 5.50
CA TRP A 121 24.20 0.35 5.88
C TRP A 121 24.41 0.32 7.40
N PRO A 122 25.35 -0.49 7.93
CA PRO A 122 25.62 -0.55 9.37
C PRO A 122 26.07 0.82 9.88
N SER A 123 25.76 1.12 11.16
CA SER A 123 25.68 2.48 11.76
C SER A 123 26.95 3.34 11.79
N GLY A 124 27.97 3.05 10.98
CA GLY A 124 29.16 3.87 10.79
C GLY A 124 29.15 4.73 9.51
N TYR A 125 28.12 4.65 8.66
CA TYR A 125 28.15 5.30 7.33
C TYR A 125 27.44 6.66 7.22
N TYR A 126 26.53 7.06 8.13
CA TYR A 126 25.89 8.38 8.10
C TYR A 126 25.61 8.93 9.51
N VAL A 127 26.19 10.11 9.82
CA VAL A 127 25.79 10.98 10.93
C VAL A 127 24.80 11.99 10.34
N GLY A 128 23.51 11.86 10.66
CA GLY A 128 22.46 12.75 10.18
C GLY A 128 21.22 12.67 11.06
N ASP A 129 21.13 13.62 11.98
CA ASP A 129 20.06 13.97 12.93
C ASP A 129 18.78 13.09 12.91
N GLU A 130 18.62 12.32 13.99
CA GLU A 130 17.38 11.63 14.35
C GLU A 130 16.29 12.67 14.61
N ARG A 131 15.30 12.76 13.71
CA ARG A 131 13.97 13.25 14.09
C ARG A 131 13.09 12.04 14.33
N ASP A 132 12.69 11.87 15.59
CA ASP A 132 11.68 10.92 16.02
C ASP A 132 10.33 11.23 15.36
N ASP A 133 10.10 10.67 14.16
CA ASP A 133 8.77 10.64 13.57
C ASP A 133 7.94 9.55 14.27
N ILE A 134 7.31 9.95 15.39
CA ILE A 134 6.22 9.21 16.04
C ILE A 134 5.10 9.00 15.02
N THR A 135 4.93 7.75 14.56
CA THR A 135 3.77 7.37 13.76
C THR A 135 2.50 7.47 14.61
N SER A 136 1.50 8.24 14.14
CA SER A 136 0.20 8.33 14.80
C SER A 136 -0.53 6.98 14.85
N ASN A 137 -0.98 6.65 16.07
CA ASN A 137 -1.99 5.68 16.47
C ASN A 137 -1.64 4.18 16.39
N SER A 138 -0.98 3.70 17.44
CA SER A 138 -1.20 2.35 17.99
C SER A 138 -2.17 2.50 19.17
N ASP A 139 -3.41 2.02 19.02
CA ASP A 139 -4.35 1.91 20.13
C ASP A 139 -3.81 0.87 21.13
N THR A 140 -3.05 1.34 22.12
CA THR A 140 -2.73 0.59 23.34
C THR A 140 -2.59 1.60 24.48
N GLU A 141 -3.71 2.15 24.93
CA GLU A 141 -3.78 2.72 26.28
C GLU A 141 -3.78 1.55 27.27
N THR A 142 -2.63 1.29 27.89
CA THR A 142 -2.60 0.66 29.21
C THR A 142 -2.36 1.77 30.22
N GLN A 143 -3.46 2.26 30.80
CA GLN A 143 -3.43 3.00 32.06
C GLN A 143 -3.25 1.96 33.18
N SER A 144 -2.14 2.07 33.90
CA SER A 144 -1.89 1.30 35.12
C SER A 144 -2.06 2.25 36.30
N ASP A 145 -2.92 1.88 37.25
CA ASP A 145 -2.72 2.11 38.68
C ASP A 145 -2.56 0.74 39.33
#